data_AF-A0A850QR79-F1
#
_entry.id   AF-A0A850QR79-F1
#
_cell.length_a   1.000
_cell.length_b   1.000
_cell.length_c   1.000
_cell.angle_alpha   90.00
_cell.angle_beta   90.00
_cell.angle_gamma   90.00
#
_symmetry.space_group_name_H-M   'P 1'
#
loop_
_entity.id
_entity.type
_entity.pdbx_description
1 polymer ?
#
loop_
_entity_poly.entity_id
_entity_poly.type
_entity_poly.pdbx_seq_one_letter_code
_entity_poly.pdbx_strand_id
1 'polypeptide(L)'
;NSAGAIAAFQIPANRGAITVDLQSIIDQGVYAPNIAFVDNKGEVLQTFSFADFSYKPAKFLDGDLLEGKFTFLPPITETTVNMVIYTTTKDLAQKTEVLHPAKAYAIAHGNVPPEIPNPEVNHSPYGKLNLSISTPYLTHQPQAQASVMVADQAPTLDETKSYYLDGIKQAVKKNDIEKAMKLLDEAERLGIDKARSVFITAVKAQS
;
A
#
# COMPACT_ATOMS: atom_id res chain seq x y z
N ASN A 1 4.27 16.70 17.33
CA ASN A 1 5.61 17.18 16.92
C ASN A 1 6.47 16.00 16.55
N SER A 2 7.04 16.01 15.35
CA SER A 2 8.05 15.03 14.93
C SER A 2 9.34 15.24 15.74
N ALA A 3 10.09 14.17 15.97
CA ALA A 3 11.24 14.18 16.87
C ALA A 3 12.49 13.49 16.29
N GLY A 4 12.48 13.18 14.99
CA GLY A 4 13.55 12.45 14.30
C GLY A 4 13.57 12.76 12.81
N ALA A 5 14.24 11.92 12.03
CA ALA A 5 14.24 12.02 10.58
C ALA A 5 12.81 11.98 10.02
N ILE A 6 12.58 12.66 8.91
CA ILE A 6 11.30 12.72 8.23
C ILE A 6 11.54 12.40 6.76
N ALA A 7 10.69 11.57 6.18
CA ALA A 7 10.65 11.33 4.75
C ALA A 7 9.30 11.79 4.20
N ALA A 8 9.29 12.42 3.03
CA ALA A 8 8.08 12.84 2.36
C ALA A 8 8.10 12.40 0.89
N PHE A 9 6.97 11.90 0.41
CA PHE A 9 6.79 11.39 -0.94
C PHE A 9 5.53 11.97 -1.54
N GLN A 10 5.61 12.51 -2.76
CA GLN A 10 4.43 12.90 -3.51
C GLN A 10 3.90 11.69 -4.27
N ILE A 11 2.60 11.39 -4.10
CA ILE A 11 1.96 10.20 -4.65
C ILE A 11 0.74 10.64 -5.48
N PRO A 12 0.53 10.07 -6.68
CA PRO A 12 -0.69 10.31 -7.45
C PRO A 12 -1.94 9.87 -6.68
N ALA A 13 -2.91 10.77 -6.57
CA ALA A 13 -4.13 10.61 -5.77
C ALA A 13 -5.40 10.38 -6.62
N ASN A 14 -5.35 10.67 -7.91
CA ASN A 14 -6.50 10.58 -8.82
C ASN A 14 -6.73 9.18 -9.42
N ARG A 15 -6.16 8.11 -8.83
CA ARG A 15 -6.08 6.78 -9.48
C ARG A 15 -6.50 5.61 -8.59
N GLY A 16 -7.37 5.88 -7.62
CA GLY A 16 -7.95 4.88 -6.72
C GLY A 16 -7.17 4.70 -5.41
N ALA A 17 -7.43 3.59 -4.72
CA ALA A 17 -6.85 3.31 -3.42
C ALA A 17 -5.32 3.21 -3.48
N ILE A 18 -4.66 3.82 -2.50
CA ILE A 18 -3.23 3.74 -2.29
C ILE A 18 -2.98 2.75 -1.16
N THR A 19 -2.32 1.64 -1.47
CA THR A 19 -1.87 0.66 -0.49
C THR A 19 -0.40 0.92 -0.18
N VAL A 20 -0.08 0.95 1.11
CA VAL A 20 1.23 1.25 1.66
C VAL A 20 1.64 0.05 2.49
N ASP A 21 2.78 -0.54 2.15
CA ASP A 21 3.45 -1.55 2.96
C ASP A 21 4.77 -0.94 3.42
N LEU A 22 4.84 -0.59 4.70
CA LEU A 22 6.01 0.04 5.30
C LEU A 22 6.61 -0.91 6.34
N GLN A 23 7.88 -1.24 6.14
CA GLN A 23 8.67 -2.05 7.05
C GLN A 23 9.79 -1.20 7.65
N SER A 24 9.93 -1.26 8.97
CA SER A 24 11.04 -0.66 9.71
C SER A 24 11.95 -1.76 10.24
N ILE A 25 13.20 -1.78 9.80
CA ILE A 25 14.15 -2.85 10.12
C ILE A 25 14.71 -2.64 11.54
N ILE A 26 14.71 -3.70 12.32
CA ILE A 26 15.27 -3.76 13.67
C ILE A 26 16.74 -4.21 13.57
N ASP A 27 17.62 -3.42 14.17
CA ASP A 27 19.05 -3.73 14.32
C ASP A 27 19.46 -3.38 15.77
N GLN A 28 20.41 -2.46 15.98
CA GLN A 28 20.72 -1.90 17.31
C GLN A 28 19.60 -1.03 17.91
N GLY A 29 18.64 -0.63 17.07
CA GLY A 29 17.47 0.16 17.41
C GLY A 29 16.45 0.04 16.28
N VAL A 30 15.29 0.65 16.44
CA VAL A 30 14.24 0.64 15.42
C VAL A 30 13.58 2.00 15.26
N TYR A 31 13.33 2.42 14.04
CA TYR A 31 12.54 3.62 13.80
C TYR A 31 11.06 3.30 14.00
N ALA A 32 10.33 4.10 14.78
CA ALA A 32 8.90 3.90 15.06
C ALA A 32 8.05 4.82 14.17
N PRO A 33 7.61 4.36 12.98
CA PRO A 33 6.97 5.20 11.98
C PRO A 33 5.52 5.52 12.32
N ASN A 34 5.13 6.74 11.99
CA ASN A 34 3.78 7.21 11.78
C ASN A 34 3.70 7.71 10.33
N ILE A 35 2.51 7.59 9.73
CA ILE A 35 2.27 8.03 8.36
C ILE A 35 1.18 9.10 8.39
N ALA A 36 1.40 10.23 7.73
CA ALA A 36 0.37 11.22 7.45
C ALA A 36 0.24 11.42 5.95
N PHE A 37 -0.97 11.28 5.43
CA PHE A 37 -1.33 11.78 4.12
C PHE A 37 -1.80 13.22 4.27
N VAL A 38 -1.18 14.12 3.53
CA VAL A 38 -1.51 15.55 3.51
C VAL A 38 -1.83 15.99 2.09
N ASP A 39 -2.73 16.96 1.96
CA ASP A 39 -3.07 17.55 0.68
C ASP A 39 -1.96 18.51 0.17
N ASN A 40 -2.20 19.17 -0.95
CA ASN A 40 -1.24 20.12 -1.52
C ASN A 40 -1.16 21.46 -0.76
N LYS A 41 -2.07 21.72 0.18
CA LYS A 41 -2.09 22.89 1.06
C LYS A 41 -1.43 22.60 2.42
N GLY A 42 -1.10 21.33 2.69
CA GLY A 42 -0.52 20.87 3.94
C GLY A 42 -1.55 20.48 5.01
N GLU A 43 -2.83 20.37 4.64
CA GLU A 43 -3.87 19.87 5.53
C GLU A 43 -3.79 18.35 5.64
N VAL A 44 -3.90 17.83 6.87
CA VAL A 44 -3.84 16.39 7.13
C VAL A 44 -5.15 15.74 6.71
N LEU A 45 -5.07 14.82 5.75
CA LEU A 45 -6.20 14.04 5.23
C LEU A 45 -6.44 12.77 6.05
N GLN A 46 -5.36 12.04 6.37
CA GLN A 46 -5.44 10.82 7.17
C GLN A 46 -4.09 10.51 7.82
N THR A 47 -4.12 9.90 9.00
CA THR A 47 -2.92 9.43 9.70
C THR A 47 -3.03 7.95 10.08
N PHE A 48 -1.90 7.25 10.02
CA PHE A 48 -1.72 5.90 10.57
C PHE A 48 -0.66 5.95 11.65
N SER A 49 -0.95 5.35 12.80
CA SER A 49 -0.13 5.46 14.00
C SER A 49 0.90 4.34 14.05
N PHE A 50 2.01 4.56 14.75
CA PHE A 50 2.95 3.50 15.10
C PHE A 50 2.26 2.30 15.79
N ALA A 51 1.19 2.55 16.55
CA ALA A 51 0.43 1.51 17.23
C ALA A 51 -0.19 0.46 16.28
N ASP A 52 -0.34 0.79 15.00
CA ASP A 52 -0.89 -0.11 13.99
C ASP A 52 0.19 -0.99 13.31
N PHE A 53 1.46 -0.83 13.69
CA PHE A 53 2.57 -1.67 13.22
C PHE A 53 2.70 -2.92 14.09
N SER A 54 3.04 -4.04 13.45
CA SER A 54 3.23 -5.32 14.12
C SER A 54 4.66 -5.82 13.97
N TYR A 55 5.23 -6.31 15.06
CA TYR A 55 6.51 -7.02 15.03
C TYR A 55 6.42 -8.30 14.20
N LYS A 56 7.38 -8.48 13.30
CA LYS A 56 7.60 -9.69 12.51
C LYS A 56 8.99 -10.23 12.84
N PRO A 57 9.09 -11.47 13.35
CA PRO A 57 10.38 -12.09 13.58
C PRO A 57 11.11 -12.32 12.26
N ALA A 58 12.43 -12.30 12.31
CA ALA A 58 13.32 -12.59 11.19
C ALA A 58 12.88 -13.84 10.40
N LYS A 59 12.81 -13.72 9.08
CA LYS A 59 12.57 -14.84 8.15
C LYS A 59 13.68 -14.87 7.12
N PHE A 60 14.34 -16.02 7.00
CA PHE A 60 15.46 -16.23 6.08
C PHE A 60 16.60 -15.20 6.28
N LEU A 61 16.85 -14.35 5.28
CA LEU A 61 17.91 -13.32 5.30
C LEU A 61 17.43 -11.99 5.86
N ASP A 62 16.12 -11.81 6.05
CA ASP A 62 15.56 -10.58 6.59
C ASP A 62 15.69 -10.59 8.12
N GLY A 63 16.22 -9.48 8.66
CA GLY A 63 16.25 -9.25 10.09
C GLY A 63 14.84 -9.05 10.67
N ASP A 64 14.78 -8.97 12.00
CA ASP A 64 13.57 -8.57 12.72
C ASP A 64 13.05 -7.22 12.17
N LEU A 65 11.73 -7.06 12.07
CA LEU A 65 11.15 -5.82 11.55
C LEU A 65 9.78 -5.50 12.17
N LEU A 66 9.39 -4.23 12.04
CA LEU A 66 8.03 -3.77 12.31
C LEU A 66 7.34 -3.52 10.96
N GLU A 67 6.17 -4.12 10.75
CA GLU A 67 5.43 -4.02 9.48
C GLU A 67 4.06 -3.38 9.71
N GLY A 68 3.72 -2.42 8.84
CA GLY A 68 2.39 -1.81 8.78
C GLY A 68 1.89 -1.79 7.34
N LYS A 69 0.68 -2.32 7.11
CA LYS A 69 0.01 -2.32 5.81
C LYS A 69 -1.26 -1.51 5.87
N PHE A 70 -1.32 -0.43 5.09
CA PHE A 70 -2.38 0.57 5.17
C PHE A 70 -3.00 0.83 3.82
N THR A 71 -4.29 1.13 3.81
CA THR A 71 -5.00 1.57 2.60
C THR A 71 -5.55 2.96 2.84
N PHE A 72 -5.20 3.88 1.95
CA PHE A 72 -5.69 5.25 1.93
C PHE A 72 -6.55 5.46 0.69
N LEU A 73 -7.70 6.13 0.85
CA LEU A 73 -8.56 6.56 -0.25
C LEU A 73 -8.43 8.07 -0.39
N PRO A 74 -7.69 8.56 -1.39
CA PRO A 74 -7.55 9.99 -1.58
C PRO A 74 -8.89 10.66 -1.96
N PRO A 75 -9.11 11.91 -1.54
CA PRO A 75 -10.21 12.71 -2.06
C PRO A 75 -10.11 12.85 -3.59
N ILE A 76 -11.23 12.70 -4.30
CA ILE A 76 -11.28 12.79 -5.78
C ILE A 76 -10.88 14.16 -6.34
N THR A 77 -10.80 15.18 -5.48
CA THR A 77 -10.38 16.54 -5.84
C THR A 77 -8.86 16.70 -5.92
N GLU A 78 -8.10 15.79 -5.31
CA GLU A 78 -6.64 15.86 -5.29
C GLU A 78 -6.04 15.01 -6.41
N THR A 79 -5.19 15.62 -7.23
CA THR A 79 -4.43 14.89 -8.27
C THR A 79 -3.17 14.25 -7.71
N THR A 80 -2.60 14.85 -6.67
CA THR A 80 -1.49 14.33 -5.87
C THR A 80 -1.76 14.56 -4.39
N VAL A 81 -1.25 13.65 -3.56
CA VAL A 81 -1.15 13.83 -2.10
C VAL A 81 0.30 13.65 -1.68
N ASN A 82 0.68 14.26 -0.57
CA ASN A 82 1.99 14.04 0.03
C ASN A 82 1.84 13.04 1.18
N MET A 83 2.60 11.95 1.14
CA MET A 83 2.76 11.06 2.28
C MET A 83 3.99 11.47 3.06
N VAL A 84 3.84 11.68 4.36
CA VAL A 84 4.91 12.01 5.29
C VAL A 84 5.07 10.86 6.27
N ILE A 85 6.28 10.31 6.34
CA ILE A 85 6.68 9.30 7.33
C ILE A 85 7.52 10.00 8.38
N TYR A 86 7.10 9.92 9.64
CA TYR A 86 7.72 10.61 10.77
C TYR A 86 7.64 9.76 12.04
N THR A 87 8.39 10.12 13.07
CA THR A 87 8.27 9.53 14.42
C THR A 87 8.00 10.63 15.44
N THR A 88 7.36 10.29 16.55
CA THR A 88 7.00 11.24 17.61
C THR A 88 7.88 11.08 18.84
N THR A 89 7.98 12.10 19.69
CA THR A 89 8.67 11.98 20.99
C THR A 89 8.08 10.89 21.87
N LYS A 90 6.76 10.69 21.79
CA LYS A 90 6.06 9.63 22.53
C LYS A 90 6.54 8.26 22.07
N ASP A 91 6.56 8.03 20.76
CA ASP A 91 6.97 6.74 20.22
C ASP A 91 8.47 6.51 20.45
N LEU A 92 9.32 7.53 20.33
CA LEU A 92 10.76 7.42 20.64
C LEU A 92 11.06 7.05 22.10
N ALA A 93 10.18 7.37 23.04
CA ALA A 93 10.33 6.99 24.44
C ALA A 93 9.92 5.54 24.73
N GLN A 94 9.28 4.88 23.77
CA GLN A 94 8.85 3.48 23.88
C GLN A 94 9.94 2.51 23.39
N LYS A 95 9.65 1.22 23.59
CA LYS A 95 10.48 0.12 23.13
C LYS A 95 9.61 -0.95 22.49
N THR A 96 10.23 -1.76 21.64
CA THR A 96 9.61 -2.92 21.01
C THR A 96 10.19 -4.19 21.61
N GLU A 97 9.33 -5.07 22.12
CA GLU A 97 9.73 -6.42 22.50
C GLU A 97 9.94 -7.27 21.25
N VAL A 98 11.09 -7.96 21.16
CA VAL A 98 11.43 -8.83 20.02
C VAL A 98 11.61 -10.27 20.47
N LEU A 99 11.36 -11.22 19.58
CA LEU A 99 11.42 -12.64 19.93
C LEU A 99 12.84 -13.04 20.33
N HIS A 100 13.00 -13.63 21.53
CA HIS A 100 14.31 -14.08 21.98
C HIS A 100 14.86 -15.17 21.03
N PRO A 101 16.14 -15.12 20.62
CA PRO A 101 16.73 -16.08 19.67
C PRO A 101 16.57 -17.55 20.09
N ALA A 102 16.80 -17.88 21.37
CA ALA A 102 16.60 -19.24 21.88
C ALA A 102 15.13 -19.73 21.80
N LYS A 103 14.14 -18.84 21.95
CA LYS A 103 12.73 -19.19 21.73
C LYS A 103 12.46 -19.42 20.25
N ALA A 104 12.95 -18.53 19.37
CA ALA A 104 12.82 -18.68 17.93
C ALA A 104 13.41 -20.03 17.45
N TYR A 105 14.60 -20.40 17.96
CA TYR A 105 15.24 -21.68 17.68
C TYR A 105 14.40 -22.87 18.13
N ALA A 106 13.87 -22.84 19.35
CA ALA A 106 13.02 -23.92 19.87
C ALA A 106 11.74 -24.10 19.03
N ILE A 107 11.05 -22.99 18.70
CA ILE A 107 9.87 -22.97 17.83
C ILE A 107 10.19 -23.59 16.47
N ALA A 108 11.30 -23.20 15.84
CA ALA A 108 11.71 -23.69 14.53
C ALA A 108 12.02 -25.20 14.52
N HIS A 109 12.47 -25.76 15.65
CA HIS A 109 12.78 -27.19 15.79
C HIS A 109 11.63 -28.01 16.39
N GLY A 110 10.46 -27.41 16.62
CA GLY A 110 9.31 -28.08 17.23
C GLY A 110 9.50 -28.42 18.72
N ASN A 111 10.44 -27.77 19.39
CA ASN A 111 10.71 -27.94 20.82
C ASN A 111 9.91 -26.94 21.65
N VAL A 112 9.70 -27.25 22.93
CA VAL A 112 9.07 -26.33 23.89
C VAL A 112 9.99 -25.10 24.09
N PRO A 113 9.50 -23.87 23.85
CA PRO A 113 10.30 -22.67 24.07
C PRO A 113 10.64 -22.47 25.55
N PRO A 114 11.87 -22.04 25.90
CA PRO A 114 12.24 -21.77 27.28
C PRO A 114 11.49 -20.55 27.85
N GLU A 115 11.21 -20.57 29.15
CA GLU A 115 10.54 -19.49 29.91
C GLU A 115 11.51 -18.35 30.27
N ILE A 116 12.17 -17.77 29.27
CA ILE A 116 13.05 -16.61 29.42
C ILE A 116 12.34 -15.34 28.92
N PRO A 117 12.62 -14.15 29.45
CA PRO A 117 12.05 -12.91 28.93
C PRO A 117 12.58 -12.60 27.52
N ASN A 118 11.77 -11.94 26.71
CA ASN A 118 12.18 -11.43 25.41
C ASN A 118 12.97 -10.13 25.58
N PRO A 119 13.99 -9.87 24.75
CA PRO A 119 14.70 -8.60 24.77
C PRO A 119 13.83 -7.45 24.25
N GLU A 120 14.09 -6.25 24.75
CA GLU A 120 13.47 -5.01 24.28
C GLU A 120 14.47 -4.21 23.43
N VAL A 121 14.01 -3.71 22.29
CA VAL A 121 14.77 -2.82 21.42
C VAL A 121 14.29 -1.39 21.57
N ASN A 122 15.24 -0.47 21.77
CA ASN A 122 14.95 0.95 21.88
C ASN A 122 14.53 1.53 20.53
N HIS A 123 13.56 2.46 20.57
CA HIS A 123 13.24 3.24 19.40
C HIS A 123 14.32 4.30 19.13
N SER A 124 14.52 4.64 17.86
CA SER A 124 15.58 5.52 17.38
C SER A 124 15.00 6.60 16.45
N PRO A 125 15.52 7.85 16.50
CA PRO A 125 15.13 8.91 15.58
C PRO A 125 15.56 8.65 14.12
N TYR A 126 16.38 7.62 13.88
CA TYR A 126 16.84 7.18 12.57
C TYR A 126 16.71 5.65 12.44
N GLY A 127 16.52 5.15 11.22
CA GLY A 127 16.50 3.72 10.94
C GLY A 127 16.45 3.42 9.45
N LYS A 128 16.34 2.14 9.10
CA LYS A 128 16.21 1.65 7.73
C LYS A 128 14.75 1.30 7.47
N LEU A 129 14.20 1.81 6.37
CA LEU A 129 12.82 1.57 5.97
C LEU A 129 12.78 0.89 4.60
N ASN A 130 11.94 -0.14 4.46
CA ASN A 130 11.52 -0.63 3.16
C ASN A 130 10.08 -0.16 2.92
N LEU A 131 9.87 0.57 1.84
CA LEU A 131 8.56 1.12 1.48
C LEU A 131 8.13 0.54 0.14
N SER A 132 6.97 -0.10 0.13
CA SER A 132 6.26 -0.49 -1.09
C SER A 132 4.94 0.27 -1.16
N ILE A 133 4.70 0.92 -2.29
CA ILE A 133 3.45 1.62 -2.56
C ILE A 133 2.84 0.98 -3.80
N SER A 134 1.58 0.57 -3.66
CA SER A 134 0.82 -0.02 -4.75
C SER A 134 -0.48 0.73 -4.95
N THR A 135 -0.82 0.95 -6.22
CA THR A 135 -2.15 1.39 -6.65
C THR A 135 -2.59 0.43 -7.75
N PRO A 136 -3.91 0.29 -8.02
CA PRO A 136 -4.41 -0.55 -9.11
C PRO A 136 -3.78 -0.25 -10.49
N TYR A 137 -3.14 0.90 -10.66
CA TYR A 137 -2.46 1.31 -11.89
C TYR A 137 -0.95 0.98 -11.92
N LEU A 138 -0.27 0.88 -10.77
CA LEU A 138 1.18 0.59 -10.72
C LEU A 138 1.52 -0.88 -11.07
N THR A 139 0.54 -1.78 -11.00
CA THR A 139 0.69 -3.19 -11.39
C THR A 139 0.57 -3.42 -12.90
N HIS A 140 0.32 -2.38 -13.69
CA HIS A 140 0.17 -2.43 -15.16
C HIS A 140 0.99 -1.36 -15.91
N GLN A 141 2.28 -1.19 -15.59
CA GLN A 141 3.19 -0.45 -16.47
C GLN A 141 4.13 -1.41 -17.22
N PRO A 142 4.00 -1.55 -18.55
CA PRO A 142 5.18 -1.64 -19.39
C PRO A 142 5.98 -0.35 -19.17
N GLN A 143 7.26 -0.46 -18.88
CA GLN A 143 8.17 0.68 -18.77
C GLN A 143 8.01 1.60 -19.99
N ALA A 144 7.59 2.85 -19.75
CA ALA A 144 7.62 3.88 -20.78
C ALA A 144 7.98 5.23 -20.15
N GLN A 145 8.84 5.92 -20.88
CA GLN A 145 9.64 7.08 -20.52
C GLN A 145 8.81 8.30 -20.11
N ALA A 146 9.41 9.13 -19.27
CA ALA A 146 8.91 10.46 -18.92
C ALA A 146 8.68 11.31 -20.19
N SER A 147 7.45 11.79 -20.36
CA SER A 147 7.14 12.91 -21.24
C SER A 147 5.99 13.75 -20.65
N VAL A 148 6.14 15.06 -20.87
CA VAL A 148 5.44 16.19 -20.28
C VAL A 148 4.00 16.37 -20.79
N MET A 149 3.13 16.82 -19.87
CA MET A 149 1.90 17.61 -20.01
C MET A 149 0.91 17.28 -21.14
N VAL A 150 -0.29 16.81 -20.75
CA VAL A 150 -1.55 17.35 -21.26
C VAL A 150 -2.48 17.60 -20.06
N ALA A 151 -2.92 18.85 -19.92
CA ALA A 151 -3.85 19.28 -18.92
C ALA A 151 -5.28 18.84 -19.26
N ASP A 152 -6.04 18.63 -18.19
CA ASP A 152 -7.49 18.74 -18.10
C ASP A 152 -8.36 17.55 -18.55
N GLN A 153 -9.43 17.38 -17.77
CA GLN A 153 -10.52 16.39 -17.82
C GLN A 153 -10.25 15.09 -17.03
N ALA A 154 -10.58 15.13 -15.73
CA ALA A 154 -10.80 13.91 -14.95
C ALA A 154 -12.06 13.21 -15.49
N PRO A 155 -12.01 11.89 -15.76
CA PRO A 155 -13.15 11.22 -16.37
C PRO A 155 -14.35 11.22 -15.44
N THR A 156 -15.48 11.71 -15.95
CA THR A 156 -16.77 11.67 -15.27
C THR A 156 -17.17 10.23 -14.89
N LEU A 157 -18.19 10.07 -14.04
CA LEU A 157 -18.76 8.75 -13.73
C LEU A 157 -19.18 8.00 -15.01
N ASP A 158 -19.59 8.71 -16.06
CA ASP A 158 -19.96 8.13 -17.35
C ASP A 158 -18.74 7.74 -18.19
N GLU A 159 -17.62 8.47 -18.08
CA GLU A 159 -16.34 8.06 -18.67
C GLU A 159 -15.72 6.87 -17.92
N THR A 160 -15.92 6.79 -16.59
CA THR A 160 -15.55 5.61 -15.79
C THR A 160 -16.36 4.40 -16.22
N LYS A 161 -17.68 4.53 -16.41
CA LYS A 161 -18.51 3.46 -16.99
C LYS A 161 -17.99 3.07 -18.37
N SER A 162 -17.74 4.04 -19.25
CA SER A 162 -17.27 3.79 -20.61
C SER A 162 -15.93 3.05 -20.63
N TYR A 163 -15.00 3.42 -19.74
CA TYR A 163 -13.71 2.74 -19.58
C TYR A 163 -13.89 1.24 -19.30
N TYR A 164 -14.72 0.86 -18.32
CA TYR A 164 -14.95 -0.54 -18.01
C TYR A 164 -15.72 -1.26 -19.12
N LEU A 165 -16.77 -0.65 -19.67
CA LEU A 165 -17.58 -1.28 -20.72
C LEU A 165 -16.77 -1.49 -22.02
N ASP A 166 -15.94 -0.53 -22.41
CA ASP A 166 -15.11 -0.65 -23.61
C ASP A 166 -13.89 -1.53 -23.38
N GLY A 167 -13.30 -1.50 -22.18
CA GLY A 167 -12.25 -2.42 -21.77
C GLY A 167 -12.69 -3.88 -21.86
N ILE A 168 -13.90 -4.19 -21.37
CA ILE A 168 -14.52 -5.52 -21.48
C ILE A 168 -14.68 -5.93 -22.96
N LYS A 169 -15.26 -5.07 -23.81
CA LYS A 169 -15.43 -5.37 -25.24
C LYS A 169 -14.10 -5.62 -25.95
N GLN A 170 -13.10 -4.79 -25.68
CA GLN A 170 -11.79 -4.90 -26.32
C GLN A 170 -11.01 -6.13 -25.87
N ALA A 171 -11.05 -6.45 -24.58
CA ALA A 171 -10.38 -7.64 -24.04
C ALA A 171 -10.99 -8.90 -24.65
N VAL A 172 -12.33 -8.99 -24.70
CA VAL A 172 -13.01 -10.08 -25.40
C VAL A 172 -12.58 -10.13 -26.86
N LYS A 173 -12.69 -9.03 -27.62
CA LYS A 173 -12.28 -8.95 -29.05
C LYS A 173 -10.85 -9.43 -29.31
N LYS A 174 -9.95 -9.25 -28.35
CA LYS A 174 -8.54 -9.69 -28.41
C LYS A 174 -8.32 -11.13 -27.94
N ASN A 175 -9.39 -11.86 -27.64
CA ASN A 175 -9.42 -13.19 -27.07
C ASN A 175 -8.78 -13.29 -25.67
N ASP A 176 -8.71 -12.16 -24.96
CA ASP A 176 -8.17 -12.05 -23.61
C ASP A 176 -9.31 -12.13 -22.59
N ILE A 177 -9.83 -13.34 -22.41
CA ILE A 177 -11.00 -13.60 -21.56
C ILE A 177 -10.68 -13.37 -20.08
N GLU A 178 -9.47 -13.69 -19.63
CA GLU A 178 -9.04 -13.48 -18.25
C GLU A 178 -9.08 -12.00 -17.87
N LYS A 179 -8.56 -11.13 -18.74
CA LYS A 179 -8.63 -9.68 -18.54
C LYS A 179 -10.05 -9.15 -18.59
N ALA A 180 -10.88 -9.69 -19.50
CA ALA A 180 -12.28 -9.30 -19.60
C ALA A 180 -13.06 -9.64 -18.32
N MET A 181 -12.77 -10.78 -17.68
CA MET A 181 -13.38 -11.18 -16.40
C MET A 181 -12.92 -10.28 -15.25
N LYS A 182 -11.62 -9.98 -15.16
CA LYS A 182 -11.09 -9.05 -14.13
C LYS A 182 -11.73 -7.65 -14.23
N LEU A 183 -11.91 -7.14 -15.46
CA LEU A 183 -12.58 -5.86 -15.70
C LEU A 183 -14.08 -5.92 -15.37
N LEU A 184 -14.72 -7.06 -15.58
CA LEU A 184 -16.12 -7.29 -15.20
C LEU A 184 -16.29 -7.26 -13.67
N ASP A 185 -15.48 -8.03 -12.94
CA ASP A 185 -15.57 -8.12 -11.47
C ASP A 185 -15.38 -6.75 -10.82
N GLU A 186 -14.43 -5.96 -11.32
CA GLU A 186 -14.19 -4.61 -10.83
C GLU A 186 -15.33 -3.66 -11.19
N ALA A 187 -15.90 -3.77 -12.39
CA ALA A 187 -17.05 -2.96 -12.79
C ALA A 187 -18.31 -3.28 -11.95
N GLU A 188 -18.52 -4.54 -11.59
CA GLU A 188 -19.61 -4.97 -10.69
C GLU A 188 -19.40 -4.46 -9.27
N ARG A 189 -18.16 -4.51 -8.76
CA ARG A 189 -17.79 -3.94 -7.46
C ARG A 189 -18.08 -2.43 -7.36
N LEU A 190 -18.03 -1.74 -8.50
CA LEU A 190 -18.31 -0.31 -8.64
C LEU A 190 -19.79 0.00 -8.94
N GLY A 191 -20.66 -1.00 -9.01
CA GLY A 191 -22.09 -0.80 -9.29
C GLY A 191 -22.39 -0.44 -10.75
N ILE A 192 -21.55 -0.86 -11.70
CA ILE A 192 -21.78 -0.65 -13.14
C ILE A 192 -22.69 -1.77 -13.66
N ASP A 193 -24.00 -1.59 -13.51
CA ASP A 193 -25.04 -2.61 -13.81
C ASP A 193 -24.99 -3.17 -15.25
N LYS A 194 -24.38 -2.45 -16.20
CA LYS A 194 -24.24 -2.86 -17.61
C LYS A 194 -23.01 -3.72 -17.91
N ALA A 195 -22.08 -3.89 -16.97
CA ALA A 195 -20.82 -4.58 -17.25
C ALA A 195 -21.03 -6.05 -17.64
N ARG A 196 -21.88 -6.76 -16.89
CA ARG A 196 -22.21 -8.18 -17.14
C ARG A 196 -22.86 -8.40 -18.49
N SER A 197 -23.83 -7.56 -18.86
CA SER A 197 -24.54 -7.69 -20.14
C SER A 197 -23.62 -7.39 -21.33
N VAL A 198 -22.70 -6.43 -21.20
CA VAL A 198 -21.68 -6.12 -22.20
C VAL A 198 -20.67 -7.26 -22.38
N PHE A 199 -20.20 -7.88 -21.29
CA PHE A 199 -19.33 -9.06 -21.36
C PHE A 199 -20.00 -10.20 -22.13
N ILE A 200 -21.22 -10.57 -21.74
CA ILE A 200 -21.98 -11.66 -22.38
C ILE A 200 -22.19 -11.38 -23.88
N THR A 201 -22.51 -10.12 -24.23
CA THR A 201 -22.74 -9.73 -25.63
C THR A 201 -21.44 -9.81 -26.43
N ALA A 202 -20.32 -9.34 -25.88
CA ALA A 202 -19.02 -9.37 -26.54
C ALA A 202 -18.54 -10.81 -26.80
N VAL A 203 -18.71 -11.72 -25.82
CA VAL A 203 -18.29 -13.13 -25.96
C VAL A 203 -19.13 -13.84 -27.02
N LYS A 204 -20.43 -13.57 -27.06
CA LYS A 204 -21.32 -14.10 -28.10
C LYS A 204 -20.96 -13.60 -29.50
N ALA A 205 -20.51 -12.36 -29.63
CA ALA A 205 -20.09 -11.78 -30.91
C ALA A 205 -18.71 -12.29 -31.39
N GLN A 206 -17.97 -13.00 -30.53
CA GLN A 206 -16.68 -13.63 -30.84
C GLN A 206 -16.83 -15.09 -31.29
N SER A 207 -17.98 -15.69 -31.04
CA SER A 207 -18.32 -17.09 -31.37
C SER A 207 -18.88 -17.19 -32.78
#